data_AF-A0A0R3ST82-F1
#
_entry.id   AF-A0A0R3ST82-F1
#
_cell.length_a   1.000
_cell.length_b   1.000
_cell.length_c   1.000
_cell.angle_alpha   90.00
_cell.angle_beta   90.00
_cell.angle_gamma   90.00
#
_symmetry.space_group_name_H-M   'P 1'
#
loop_
_entity.id
_entity.type
_entity.pdbx_description
1 polymer ?
#
loop_
_entity_poly.entity_id
_entity_poly.type
_entity_poly.pdbx_seq_one_letter_code
_entity_poly.pdbx_strand_id
1 'polypeptide(L)'
;MLVGRIFIIRNMLEFILITALINTGLADVPTLGEREKIVDFHNWLRANVRPSASNMKKMVYSKQLEDLADNWVAKCQFAPPNKSQYPEYFKVGHNLGLFSGPEPSIIQMAQEWASESRKLYQ
;
A
#
# COMPACT_ATOMS: atom_id res chain seq x y z
N MET A 1 35.20 38.03 -3.75
CA MET A 1 34.07 37.53 -2.91
C MET A 1 32.83 37.13 -3.73
N LEU A 2 32.54 37.77 -4.87
CA LEU A 2 31.37 37.48 -5.72
C LEU A 2 31.42 36.10 -6.44
N VAL A 3 32.59 35.72 -6.96
CA VAL A 3 32.80 34.46 -7.70
C VAL A 3 32.60 33.22 -6.81
N GLY A 4 33.03 33.29 -5.54
CA GLY A 4 32.84 32.22 -4.57
C GLY A 4 31.37 32.02 -4.16
N ARG A 5 30.57 33.10 -4.10
CA ARG A 5 29.13 33.01 -3.81
C ARG A 5 28.35 32.37 -4.96
N ILE A 6 28.70 32.68 -6.22
CA ILE A 6 28.08 32.05 -7.41
C ILE A 6 28.41 30.55 -7.47
N PHE A 7 29.65 30.16 -7.16
CA PHE A 7 30.04 28.75 -7.10
C PHE A 7 29.28 27.99 -6.01
N ILE A 8 29.12 28.58 -4.82
CA ILE A 8 28.34 27.97 -3.73
C ILE A 8 26.86 27.85 -4.10
N ILE A 9 26.25 28.89 -4.67
CA ILE A 9 24.83 28.88 -5.08
C ILE A 9 24.59 27.83 -6.18
N ARG A 10 25.48 27.71 -7.17
CA ARG A 10 25.38 26.68 -8.21
C ARG A 10 25.44 25.27 -7.62
N ASN A 11 26.39 24.99 -6.74
CA ASN A 11 26.47 23.69 -6.06
C ASN A 11 25.24 23.42 -5.19
N MET A 12 24.72 24.42 -4.46
CA MET A 12 23.50 24.25 -3.66
C MET A 12 22.26 23.97 -4.53
N LEU A 13 22.15 24.59 -5.70
CA LEU A 13 21.05 24.33 -6.64
C LEU A 13 21.10 22.90 -7.18
N GLU A 14 22.27 22.41 -7.55
CA GLU A 14 22.50 21.02 -8.01
C GLU A 14 22.13 20.01 -6.91
N PHE A 15 22.54 20.25 -5.65
CA PHE A 15 22.17 19.39 -4.53
C PHE A 15 20.66 19.38 -4.25
N ILE A 16 19.97 20.53 -4.38
CA ILE A 16 18.51 20.62 -4.20
C ILE A 16 17.76 19.87 -5.32
N LEU A 17 18.26 19.92 -6.56
CA LEU A 17 17.67 19.19 -7.69
C LEU A 17 17.87 17.67 -7.55
N ILE A 18 19.02 17.23 -7.06
CA ILE A 18 19.31 15.81 -6.85
C ILE A 18 18.46 15.23 -5.71
N THR A 19 18.24 15.93 -4.61
CA THR A 19 17.40 15.44 -3.50
C THR A 19 15.91 15.40 -3.86
N ALA A 20 15.44 16.30 -4.73
CA ALA A 20 14.08 16.28 -5.24
C ALA A 20 13.78 15.03 -6.09
N LEU A 21 14.78 14.49 -6.80
CA LEU A 21 14.64 13.28 -7.62
C LEU A 21 14.67 11.97 -6.82
N ILE A 22 15.24 11.98 -5.61
CA ILE A 22 15.36 10.77 -4.78
C ILE A 22 14.07 10.48 -3.99
N ASN A 23 13.18 11.46 -3.85
CA ASN A 23 11.98 11.34 -3.01
C ASN A 23 10.73 10.80 -3.72
N THR A 24 10.85 10.25 -4.94
CA THR A 24 9.75 9.56 -5.60
C THR A 24 9.81 8.08 -5.25
N GLY A 25 9.19 7.68 -4.14
CA GLY A 25 8.83 6.27 -3.94
C GLY A 25 7.79 5.90 -4.98
N LEU A 26 8.18 5.11 -5.98
CA LEU A 26 7.23 4.56 -6.94
C LEU A 26 6.41 3.49 -6.21
N ALA A 27 5.09 3.61 -6.25
CA ALA A 27 4.21 2.51 -5.89
C ALA A 27 4.21 1.53 -7.06
N ASP A 28 4.78 0.34 -6.85
CA ASP A 28 4.70 -0.72 -7.84
C ASP A 28 3.43 -1.54 -7.61
N VAL A 29 2.67 -1.76 -8.69
CA VAL A 29 1.51 -2.65 -8.62
C VAL A 29 1.94 -4.12 -8.54
N PRO A 30 1.14 -5.00 -7.92
CA PRO A 30 1.49 -6.41 -7.80
C PRO A 30 1.72 -7.09 -9.16
N THR A 31 2.77 -7.91 -9.24
CA THR A 31 3.01 -8.82 -10.37
C THR A 31 1.89 -9.86 -10.49
N LEU A 32 1.75 -10.50 -11.65
CA LEU A 32 0.74 -11.56 -11.84
C LEU A 32 0.81 -12.65 -10.76
N GLY A 33 2.02 -13.11 -10.42
CA GLY A 33 2.22 -14.11 -9.37
C GLY A 33 1.88 -13.59 -7.97
N GLU A 34 2.06 -12.30 -7.69
CA GLU A 34 1.65 -11.70 -6.41
C GLU A 34 0.14 -11.54 -6.30
N ARG A 35 -0.54 -11.21 -7.40
CA ARG A 35 -2.01 -11.16 -7.47
C ARG A 35 -2.62 -12.52 -7.12
N GLU A 36 -2.06 -13.60 -7.65
CA GLU A 36 -2.49 -14.97 -7.32
C GLU A 36 -2.24 -15.27 -5.84
N LYS A 37 -1.02 -15.03 -5.36
CA LYS A 37 -0.62 -15.28 -3.96
C LYS A 37 -1.53 -14.55 -2.96
N ILE A 38 -1.82 -13.26 -3.16
CA ILE A 38 -2.65 -12.51 -2.21
C ILE A 38 -4.09 -13.03 -2.18
N VAL A 39 -4.68 -13.39 -3.32
CA VAL A 39 -6.04 -13.96 -3.36
C VAL A 39 -6.08 -15.33 -2.71
N ASP A 40 -5.10 -16.19 -2.99
CA ASP A 40 -5.03 -17.53 -2.42
C ASP A 40 -4.83 -17.48 -0.91
N PHE A 41 -3.98 -16.59 -0.42
CA PHE A 41 -3.79 -16.37 1.01
C PHE A 41 -5.08 -15.89 1.71
N HIS A 42 -5.78 -14.91 1.14
CA HIS A 42 -7.07 -14.46 1.68
C HIS A 42 -8.11 -15.57 1.67
N ASN A 43 -8.21 -16.35 0.59
CA ASN A 43 -9.15 -17.45 0.49
C ASN A 43 -8.83 -18.58 1.47
N TRP A 44 -7.54 -18.89 1.68
CA TRP A 44 -7.11 -19.85 2.67
C TRP A 44 -7.52 -19.43 4.09
N LEU A 45 -7.29 -18.15 4.46
CA LEU A 45 -7.75 -17.62 5.74
C LEU A 45 -9.27 -17.71 5.88
N ARG A 46 -10.02 -17.26 4.86
CA ARG A 46 -11.50 -17.26 4.84
C ARG A 46 -12.09 -18.66 4.97
N ALA A 47 -11.43 -19.68 4.42
CA ALA A 47 -11.84 -21.08 4.53
C ALA A 47 -11.60 -21.67 5.92
N ASN A 48 -10.66 -21.11 6.69
CA ASN A 48 -10.18 -21.66 7.96
C ASN A 48 -10.58 -20.82 9.18
N VAL A 49 -11.50 -19.86 9.03
CA VAL A 49 -12.00 -19.05 10.15
C VAL A 49 -12.65 -19.90 11.24
N ARG A 50 -12.56 -19.44 12.48
CA ARG A 50 -13.16 -20.10 13.65
C ARG A 50 -13.99 -19.09 14.45
N PRO A 51 -15.27 -19.38 14.77
CA PRO A 51 -16.04 -20.54 14.32
C PRO A 51 -16.24 -20.54 12.79
N SER A 52 -16.61 -21.70 12.23
CA SER A 52 -16.81 -21.83 10.77
C SER A 52 -17.94 -20.91 10.30
N ALA A 53 -17.73 -20.25 9.16
CA ALA A 53 -18.70 -19.36 8.56
C ALA A 53 -19.61 -20.12 7.59
N SER A 54 -20.93 -19.89 7.65
CA SER A 54 -21.91 -20.58 6.81
C SER A 54 -22.01 -20.05 5.37
N ASN A 55 -21.53 -18.83 5.11
CA ASN A 55 -21.74 -18.13 3.84
C ASN A 55 -20.54 -17.32 3.34
N MET A 56 -19.32 -17.63 3.79
CA MET A 56 -18.11 -16.90 3.40
C MET A 56 -17.78 -17.15 1.92
N LYS A 57 -17.90 -16.13 1.07
CA LYS A 57 -17.66 -16.25 -0.38
C LYS A 57 -16.16 -16.32 -0.71
N LYS A 58 -15.81 -17.07 -1.77
CA LYS A 58 -14.46 -17.07 -2.34
C LYS A 58 -14.18 -15.71 -2.98
N MET A 59 -13.02 -15.14 -2.69
CA MET A 59 -12.52 -13.91 -3.31
C MET A 59 -11.89 -14.19 -4.66
N VAL A 60 -11.98 -13.22 -5.55
CA VAL A 60 -11.33 -13.17 -6.86
C VAL A 60 -10.56 -11.86 -6.97
N TYR A 61 -9.51 -11.84 -7.78
CA TYR A 61 -8.74 -10.61 -8.01
C TYR A 61 -9.55 -9.64 -8.88
N SER A 62 -9.42 -8.33 -8.61
CA SER A 62 -10.07 -7.28 -9.39
C SER A 62 -9.05 -6.22 -9.77
N LYS A 63 -8.78 -6.09 -11.07
CA LYS A 63 -7.88 -5.05 -11.59
C LYS A 63 -8.41 -3.64 -11.31
N GLN A 64 -9.73 -3.46 -11.32
CA GLN A 64 -10.34 -2.20 -10.93
C GLN A 64 -10.05 -1.82 -9.47
N LEU A 65 -10.04 -2.79 -8.54
CA LEU A 65 -9.69 -2.53 -7.15
C LEU A 65 -8.19 -2.27 -6.96
N GLU A 66 -7.34 -2.93 -7.76
CA GLU A 66 -5.90 -2.63 -7.80
C GLU A 66 -5.65 -1.19 -8.25
N ASP A 67 -6.29 -0.74 -9.33
CA ASP A 67 -6.12 0.62 -9.85
C ASP A 67 -6.58 1.67 -8.81
N LEU A 68 -7.66 1.39 -8.06
CA LEU A 68 -8.08 2.24 -6.94
C LEU A 68 -7.06 2.23 -5.81
N ALA A 69 -6.52 1.06 -5.45
CA ALA A 69 -5.51 0.95 -4.40
C ALA A 69 -4.23 1.71 -4.77
N ASP A 70 -3.72 1.54 -6.00
CA ASP A 70 -2.55 2.22 -6.54
C ASP A 70 -2.68 3.75 -6.49
N ASN A 71 -3.82 4.25 -6.98
CA ASN A 71 -4.15 5.69 -6.92
C ASN A 71 -4.20 6.24 -5.49
N TRP A 72 -4.62 5.44 -4.51
CA TRP A 72 -4.69 5.87 -3.11
C TRP A 72 -3.31 5.86 -2.44
N VAL A 73 -2.54 4.79 -2.60
CA VAL A 73 -1.21 4.65 -1.97
C VAL A 73 -0.21 5.66 -2.54
N ALA A 74 -0.34 6.05 -3.81
CA ALA A 74 0.46 7.11 -4.43
C ALA A 74 0.32 8.49 -3.74
N LYS A 75 -0.73 8.70 -2.93
CA LYS A 75 -0.88 9.93 -2.13
C LYS A 75 -0.02 9.94 -0.87
N CYS A 76 0.58 8.80 -0.51
CA CYS A 76 1.37 8.59 0.70
C CYS A 76 0.65 9.03 1.99
N GLN A 77 -0.64 8.72 2.10
CA GLN A 77 -1.47 9.04 3.27
C GLN A 77 -1.86 7.76 4.00
N PHE A 78 -1.50 7.65 5.28
CA PHE A 78 -1.95 6.57 6.15
C PHE A 78 -3.32 6.90 6.76
N ALA A 79 -4.31 7.10 5.88
CA ALA A 79 -5.70 7.37 6.24
C ALA A 79 -6.62 6.80 5.14
N PRO A 80 -7.86 6.38 5.48
CA PRO A 80 -8.83 5.96 4.46
C PRO A 80 -9.33 7.17 3.63
N PRO A 81 -9.81 6.93 2.39
CA PRO A 81 -10.35 7.99 1.55
C PRO A 81 -11.59 8.66 2.14
N ASN A 82 -11.63 9.99 2.08
CA ASN A 82 -12.86 10.74 2.33
C ASN A 82 -13.84 10.47 1.19
N LYS A 83 -14.90 9.71 1.48
CA LYS A 83 -15.84 9.23 0.46
C LYS A 83 -16.69 10.33 -0.19
N SER A 84 -16.82 11.49 0.43
CA SER A 84 -17.50 12.64 -0.18
C SER A 84 -16.62 13.33 -1.21
N GLN A 85 -15.30 13.32 -0.99
CA GLN A 85 -14.32 13.89 -1.91
C GLN A 85 -13.89 12.90 -3.01
N TYR A 86 -13.87 11.60 -2.68
CA TYR A 86 -13.45 10.53 -3.58
C TYR A 86 -14.58 9.49 -3.71
N PRO A 87 -15.63 9.78 -4.49
CA PRO A 87 -16.83 8.94 -4.59
C PRO A 87 -16.57 7.55 -5.18
N GLU A 88 -15.50 7.38 -5.96
CA GLU A 88 -15.05 6.09 -6.50
C GLU A 88 -14.71 5.07 -5.41
N TYR A 89 -14.37 5.52 -4.19
CA TYR A 89 -14.10 4.67 -3.04
C TYR A 89 -15.31 4.45 -2.12
N PHE A 90 -16.50 4.98 -2.47
CA PHE A 90 -17.65 4.97 -1.56
C PHE A 90 -18.10 3.55 -1.15
N LYS A 91 -18.11 2.61 -2.12
CA LYS A 91 -18.60 1.23 -1.94
C LYS A 91 -17.49 0.17 -1.83
N VAL A 92 -16.23 0.57 -1.67
CA VAL A 92 -15.11 -0.37 -1.55
C VAL A 92 -14.51 -0.32 -0.14
N GLY A 93 -14.05 -1.47 0.34
CA GLY A 93 -13.31 -1.59 1.59
C GLY A 93 -11.82 -1.36 1.39
N HIS A 94 -11.11 -0.98 2.45
CA HIS A 94 -9.67 -0.72 2.42
C HIS A 94 -9.03 -1.32 3.66
N ASN A 95 -7.92 -2.03 3.47
CA ASN A 95 -6.95 -2.28 4.52
C ASN A 95 -5.69 -1.49 4.17
N LEU A 96 -5.08 -0.85 5.18
CA LEU A 96 -3.85 -0.08 5.01
C LEU A 96 -2.75 -0.74 5.83
N GLY A 97 -1.55 -0.79 5.26
CA GLY A 97 -0.34 -1.24 5.93
C GLY A 97 0.73 -0.18 5.77
N LEU A 98 1.49 0.06 6.83
CA LEU A 98 2.66 0.94 6.82
C LEU A 98 3.84 0.14 7.34
N PHE A 99 4.90 0.09 6.54
CA PHE A 99 6.10 -0.67 6.84
C PHE A 99 7.32 0.24 6.81
N SER A 100 8.32 -0.09 7.60
CA SER A 100 9.61 0.58 7.64
C SER A 100 10.71 -0.46 7.55
N GLY A 101 11.79 -0.15 6.83
CA GLY A 101 12.88 -1.07 6.56
C GLY A 101 12.74 -1.78 5.21
N PRO A 102 13.25 -3.02 5.07
CA PRO A 102 13.15 -3.79 3.83
C PRO A 102 11.70 -3.96 3.38
N GLU A 103 11.49 -3.92 2.07
CA GLU A 103 10.16 -4.10 1.49
C GLU A 103 9.59 -5.49 1.85
N PRO A 104 8.40 -5.55 2.48
CA PRO A 104 7.76 -6.81 2.79
C PRO A 104 7.16 -7.43 1.52
N SER A 105 7.15 -8.76 1.46
CA SER A 105 6.33 -9.45 0.46
C SER A 105 4.84 -9.16 0.67
N ILE A 106 4.06 -9.27 -0.41
CA ILE A 106 2.60 -9.06 -0.35
C ILE A 106 1.88 -9.96 0.67
N ILE A 107 2.42 -11.15 0.95
CA ILE A 107 1.88 -12.07 1.96
C ILE A 107 2.21 -11.60 3.37
N GLN A 108 3.43 -11.13 3.62
CA GLN A 108 3.81 -10.58 4.92
C GLN A 108 2.93 -9.38 5.28
N MET A 109 2.61 -8.52 4.31
CA MET A 109 1.67 -7.42 4.56
C MET A 109 0.28 -7.91 4.98
N ALA A 110 -0.28 -8.88 4.25
CA ALA A 110 -1.60 -9.42 4.56
C ALA A 110 -1.64 -10.23 5.87
N GLN A 111 -0.52 -10.83 6.28
CA GLN A 111 -0.38 -11.55 7.54
C GLN A 111 -0.57 -10.65 8.76
N GLU A 112 -0.11 -9.39 8.69
CA GLU A 112 -0.30 -8.42 9.78
C GLU A 112 -1.81 -8.23 10.07
N TRP A 113 -2.62 -8.00 9.04
CA TRP A 113 -4.08 -7.87 9.19
C TRP A 113 -4.72 -9.17 9.69
N ALA A 114 -4.31 -10.32 9.14
CA ALA A 114 -4.84 -11.61 9.58
C ALA A 114 -4.56 -11.88 11.07
N SER A 115 -3.42 -11.40 11.57
CA SER A 115 -2.99 -11.59 12.94
C SER A 115 -3.82 -10.83 13.97
N GLU A 116 -4.58 -9.81 13.55
CA GLU A 116 -5.48 -9.03 14.42
C GLU A 116 -6.55 -9.92 15.05
N SER A 117 -6.96 -10.99 14.37
CA SER A 117 -7.87 -11.99 14.92
C SER A 117 -7.39 -12.55 16.26
N ARG A 118 -6.07 -12.69 16.47
CA ARG A 118 -5.51 -13.17 17.74
C ARG A 118 -5.73 -12.18 18.89
N LYS A 119 -5.83 -10.88 18.61
CA LYS A 119 -6.10 -9.85 19.62
C LYS A 119 -7.57 -9.85 20.07
N LEU A 120 -8.47 -10.36 19.25
CA LEU A 120 -9.91 -10.41 19.55
C LEU A 120 -10.32 -11.60 20.44
N TYR A 121 -9.42 -12.54 20.68
CA TYR A 121 -9.64 -13.73 21.53
C TYR A 121 -8.71 -13.75 22.77
N GLN A 122 -8.11 -12.61 23.11
CA GLN A 122 -7.41 -12.36 24.38
C GLN A 122 -8.29 -11.46 25.24
#